data_AF-A0AAC9WHI5-F1
#
_entry.id   AF-A0AAC9WHI5-F1
#
_cell.length_a   1.000
_cell.length_b   1.000
_cell.length_c   1.000
_cell.angle_alpha   90.00
_cell.angle_beta   90.00
_cell.angle_gamma   90.00
#
_symmetry.space_group_name_H-M   'P 1'
#
loop_
_entity.id
_entity.type
_entity.pdbx_description
1 polymer ?
#
loop_
_entity_poly.entity_id
_entity_poly.type
_entity_poly.pdbx_seq_one_letter_code
_entity_poly.pdbx_strand_id
1 'polypeptide(L)'
;MSKGERKKLFRSTKGSLLYLLGLTIVFVILHCDFWNWGSPNIYFGWMPQEFLYRLVYLVVLTPLANYSIQKLSWPLPQSKSEMKKG
;
A
#
# COMPACT_ATOMS: atom_id res chain seq x y z
N MET A 1 30.17 2.94 2.84
CA MET A 1 28.86 3.44 3.30
C MET A 1 28.86 3.57 4.82
N SER A 2 28.96 4.80 5.33
CA SER A 2 29.06 5.09 6.76
C SER A 2 27.74 4.78 7.49
N LYS A 3 27.79 4.40 8.79
CA LYS A 3 26.60 4.17 9.63
C LYS A 3 25.63 5.37 9.62
N GLY A 4 26.15 6.59 9.43
CA GLY A 4 25.35 7.82 9.35
C GLY A 4 24.54 7.95 8.05
N GLU A 5 25.08 7.47 6.93
CA GLU A 5 24.42 7.52 5.61
C GLU A 5 23.26 6.51 5.54
N ARG A 6 23.43 5.33 6.16
CA ARG A 6 22.36 4.33 6.31
C ARG A 6 21.15 4.90 7.06
N LYS A 7 21.38 5.59 8.19
CA LYS A 7 20.29 6.20 8.98
C LYS A 7 19.53 7.29 8.22
N LYS A 8 20.18 8.01 7.32
CA LYS A 8 19.55 9.05 6.49
C LYS A 8 18.67 8.45 5.40
N LEU A 9 19.08 7.32 4.82
CA LEU A 9 18.34 6.61 3.76
C LEU A 9 16.98 6.08 4.25
N PHE A 10 16.92 5.60 5.50
CA PHE A 10 15.70 5.04 6.11
C PHE A 10 14.85 6.07 6.87
N ARG A 11 15.17 7.37 6.77
CA ARG A 11 14.40 8.40 7.45
C ARG A 11 13.10 8.67 6.69
N SER A 12 12.11 7.79 6.91
CA SER A 12 10.74 7.99 6.40
C SER A 12 10.17 9.31 6.93
N THR A 13 9.54 10.07 6.06
CA THR A 13 8.81 11.29 6.46
C THR A 13 7.55 10.84 7.19
N LYS A 14 7.18 11.49 8.32
CA LYS A 14 5.99 11.14 9.12
C LYS A 14 4.72 10.95 8.26
N GLY A 15 4.56 11.73 7.18
CA GLY A 15 3.46 11.61 6.22
C GLY A 15 3.50 10.33 5.36
N SER A 16 4.67 9.87 4.92
CA SER A 16 4.81 8.61 4.17
C SER A 16 4.48 7.40 5.05
N LEU A 17 4.90 7.41 6.31
CA LEU A 17 4.55 6.37 7.28
C LEU A 17 3.04 6.32 7.56
N LEU A 18 2.41 7.47 7.79
CA LEU A 18 0.95 7.55 8.00
C LEU A 18 0.18 7.08 6.77
N TYR A 19 0.63 7.44 5.58
CA TYR A 19 0.03 6.97 4.33
C TYR A 19 0.10 5.45 4.19
N LEU A 20 1.29 4.85 4.38
CA LEU A 20 1.47 3.40 4.31
C LEU A 20 0.63 2.66 5.35
N LEU A 21 0.53 3.20 6.56
CA LEU A 21 -0.28 2.63 7.64
C LEU A 21 -1.77 2.66 7.26
N GLY A 22 -2.28 3.80 6.78
CA GLY A 22 -3.66 3.94 6.32
C GLY A 22 -3.98 3.00 5.16
N LEU A 23 -3.09 2.91 4.16
CA LEU A 23 -3.22 2.01 3.02
C LEU A 23 -3.28 0.55 3.47
N THR A 24 -2.44 0.16 4.44
CA THR A 24 -2.43 -1.19 5.01
C THR A 24 -3.75 -1.53 5.69
N ILE A 25 -4.30 -0.61 6.49
CA ILE A 25 -5.59 -0.81 7.16
C ILE A 25 -6.71 -1.04 6.13
N VAL A 26 -6.76 -0.22 5.08
CA VAL A 26 -7.75 -0.37 4.00
C VAL A 26 -7.61 -1.74 3.30
N PHE A 27 -6.38 -2.16 3.02
CA PHE A 27 -6.11 -3.46 2.39
C PHE A 27 -6.51 -4.63 3.29
N VAL A 28 -6.24 -4.57 4.59
CA VAL A 28 -6.64 -5.61 5.55
C VAL A 28 -8.15 -5.71 5.63
N ILE A 29 -8.84 -4.57 5.72
CA ILE A 29 -10.30 -4.51 5.75
C ILE A 29 -10.86 -5.14 4.46
N LEU A 30 -10.35 -4.77 3.28
CA LEU A 30 -10.81 -5.40 2.05
C LEU A 30 -10.53 -6.91 2.06
N HIS A 31 -9.30 -7.32 2.38
CA HIS A 31 -8.84 -8.70 2.26
C HIS A 31 -9.50 -9.67 3.24
N CYS A 32 -9.88 -9.21 4.44
CA CYS A 32 -10.51 -10.05 5.45
C CYS A 32 -11.94 -10.49 5.10
N ASP A 33 -12.46 -10.11 3.92
CA ASP A 33 -13.79 -10.50 3.43
C ASP A 33 -14.89 -10.37 4.50
N PHE A 34 -14.82 -9.30 5.29
CA PHE A 34 -15.79 -9.04 6.35
C PHE A 34 -17.20 -8.80 5.80
N TRP A 35 -17.31 -8.48 4.51
CA TRP A 35 -18.57 -8.27 3.82
C TRP A 35 -19.37 -9.57 3.64
N ASN A 36 -18.71 -10.73 3.70
CA ASN A 36 -19.30 -12.04 3.44
C ASN A 36 -19.51 -12.88 4.72
N TRP A 37 -19.18 -12.33 5.90
CA TRP A 37 -19.16 -13.02 7.22
C TRP A 37 -20.51 -13.51 7.77
N GLY A 38 -21.58 -13.52 6.97
CA GLY A 38 -22.91 -13.95 7.41
C GLY A 38 -23.74 -14.68 6.38
N SER A 39 -23.16 -15.07 5.23
CA SER A 39 -23.89 -15.77 4.15
C SER A 39 -23.78 -17.30 4.32
N PRO A 40 -24.85 -18.01 4.71
CA PRO A 40 -24.82 -19.46 4.94
C PRO A 40 -24.91 -20.29 3.63
N ASN A 41 -24.51 -19.74 2.49
CA ASN A 41 -24.62 -20.43 1.19
C ASN A 41 -23.41 -21.35 0.95
N ILE A 42 -23.51 -22.57 1.49
CA ILE A 42 -22.52 -23.65 1.41
C ILE A 42 -22.41 -24.29 0.01
N TYR A 43 -23.29 -23.92 -0.93
CA TYR A 43 -23.34 -24.48 -2.29
C TYR A 43 -22.99 -23.41 -3.32
N PHE A 44 -21.69 -23.20 -3.56
CA PHE A 44 -21.06 -22.55 -4.72
C PHE A 44 -21.53 -21.15 -5.20
N GLY A 45 -22.55 -20.51 -4.61
CA GLY A 45 -23.01 -19.17 -4.99
C GLY A 45 -22.03 -18.04 -4.64
N TRP A 46 -21.09 -18.31 -3.73
CA TRP A 46 -20.02 -17.39 -3.33
C TRP A 46 -18.84 -17.39 -4.31
N MET A 47 -18.70 -18.42 -5.15
CA MET A 47 -17.51 -18.61 -5.99
C MET A 47 -17.34 -17.51 -7.06
N PRO A 48 -18.38 -17.08 -7.82
CA PRO A 48 -18.23 -16.02 -8.81
C PRO A 48 -17.95 -14.65 -8.17
N GLN A 49 -18.59 -14.38 -7.03
CA GLN A 49 -18.42 -13.13 -6.30
C GLN A 49 -17.03 -13.03 -5.68
N GLU A 50 -16.58 -14.07 -4.98
CA GLU A 50 -15.23 -14.14 -4.43
C GLU A 50 -14.16 -14.12 -5.52
N PHE A 51 -14.40 -14.83 -6.63
CA PHE A 51 -13.48 -14.84 -7.76
C PHE A 51 -13.36 -13.45 -8.39
N LEU A 52 -14.49 -12.79 -8.67
CA LEU A 52 -14.49 -11.43 -9.21
C LEU A 52 -13.84 -10.45 -8.25
N TYR A 53 -14.15 -10.55 -6.96
CA TYR A 53 -13.53 -9.74 -5.91
C TYR A 53 -12.01 -9.92 -5.89
N ARG A 54 -11.51 -11.16 -5.84
CA ARG A 54 -10.07 -11.47 -5.85
C ARG A 54 -9.39 -11.04 -7.14
N LEU A 55 -10.08 -11.20 -8.28
CA LEU A 55 -9.58 -10.78 -9.58
C LEU A 55 -9.42 -9.27 -9.66
N VAL A 56 -10.42 -8.49 -9.22
CA VAL A 56 -10.32 -7.03 -9.16
C VAL A 56 -9.26 -6.60 -8.14
N TYR A 57 -9.19 -7.26 -6.98
CA TYR A 57 -8.19 -6.99 -5.95
C TYR A 57 -6.76 -7.13 -6.48
N LEU A 58 -6.48 -8.22 -7.21
CA LEU A 58 -5.16 -8.51 -7.76
C LEU A 58 -4.84 -7.67 -9.01
N VAL A 59 -5.79 -7.58 -9.95
CA VAL A 59 -5.55 -6.94 -11.26
C VAL A 59 -5.62 -5.43 -11.19
N VAL A 60 -6.44 -4.86 -10.30
CA VAL A 60 -6.67 -3.41 -10.23
C VAL A 60 -6.05 -2.83 -8.98
N LEU A 61 -6.43 -3.33 -7.80
CA LEU A 61 -6.05 -2.70 -6.53
C LEU A 61 -4.56 -2.82 -6.23
N THR A 62 -3.97 -3.99 -6.47
CA THR A 62 -2.55 -4.25 -6.22
C THR A 62 -1.62 -3.36 -7.07
N PRO A 63 -1.79 -3.23 -8.40
CA PRO A 63 -0.96 -2.32 -9.18
C PRO A 63 -1.22 -0.84 -8.87
N LEU A 64 -2.46 -0.44 -8.56
CA LEU A 64 -2.77 0.93 -8.13
C LEU A 64 -2.06 1.29 -6.82
N ALA A 65 -2.11 0.39 -5.83
CA ALA A 65 -1.40 0.57 -4.56
C ALA A 65 0.12 0.60 -4.76
N ASN A 66 0.66 -0.28 -5.61
CA ASN A 66 2.09 -0.25 -5.92
C ASN A 66 2.51 1.07 -6.58
N TYR A 67 1.74 1.55 -7.56
CA TYR A 67 1.98 2.85 -8.20
C TYR A 67 1.88 4.01 -7.21
N SER A 68 0.88 4.01 -6.34
CA SER A 68 0.68 5.08 -5.36
C SER A 68 1.79 5.09 -4.29
N ILE A 69 2.25 3.92 -3.83
CA ILE A 69 3.42 3.80 -2.94
C ILE A 69 4.67 4.36 -3.62
N GLN A 70 4.92 4.02 -4.89
CA GLN A 70 6.08 4.53 -5.63
C GLN A 70 6.02 6.05 -5.82
N LYS A 71 4.82 6.62 -6.00
CA LYS A 71 4.67 8.06 -6.24
C LYS A 71 4.65 8.90 -4.96
N LEU A 72 4.03 8.40 -3.90
CA LEU A 72 3.74 9.17 -2.67
C LEU A 72 4.63 8.78 -1.50
N SER A 73 5.05 7.52 -1.42
CA SER A 73 5.81 7.00 -0.26
C SER A 73 7.29 6.82 -0.53
N TRP A 74 7.67 6.61 -1.80
CA TRP A 74 9.07 6.51 -2.18
C TRP A 74 9.79 7.82 -1.84
N PRO A 75 10.98 7.77 -1.23
CA PRO A 75 11.74 8.97 -0.96
C PRO A 75 12.11 9.60 -2.31
N LEU A 76 11.39 10.64 -2.71
CA LEU A 76 11.94 11.62 -3.64
C LEU A 76 13.23 12.09 -2.98
N PRO A 77 14.42 11.86 -3.57
CA PRO A 77 15.64 12.41 -3.02
C PRO A 77 15.40 13.90 -2.87
N GLN A 78 15.39 14.39 -1.64
CA GLN A 78 15.28 15.81 -1.37
C GLN A 78 16.59 16.45 -1.84
N SER A 79 16.75 16.68 -3.14
CA SER A 79 17.84 17.48 -3.73
C SER A 79 17.69 18.97 -3.41
N LYS A 80 16.84 19.34 -2.44
CA LYS A 80 16.75 20.73 -1.97
C LYS A 80 17.94 21.17 -1.11
N SER A 81 18.83 20.24 -0.71
CA SER A 81 20.09 20.61 -0.03
C SER A 81 21.27 20.86 -0.99
N GLU A 82 21.13 20.64 -2.30
CA GLU A 82 22.20 20.89 -3.27
C GLU A 82 22.08 22.24 -3.99
N MET A 83 20.89 22.85 -4.07
CA MET A 83 20.69 24.16 -4.72
C MET A 83 21.04 25.39 -3.85
N LYS A 84 21.52 25.22 -2.61
CA LYS A 84 21.88 26.34 -1.71
C LYS A 84 23.39 26.53 -1.48
N LYS A 85 24.23 25.88 -2.29
CA LYS A 85 25.70 26.02 -2.28
C LYS A 85 26.28 26.27 -3.68
N GLY A 86 25.55 27.00 -4.52
CA GLY A 86 26.08 27.64 -5.72
C GLY A 86 26.25 29.13 -5.45
#